data_AF-A0A975QL14-F1
#
_entry.id   AF-A0A975QL14-F1
#
_cell.length_a   1.000
_cell.length_b   1.000
_cell.length_c   1.000
_cell.angle_alpha   90.00
_cell.angle_beta   90.00
_cell.angle_gamma   90.00
#
_symmetry.space_group_name_H-M   'P 1'
#
loop_
_entity.id
_entity.type
_entity.pdbx_description
1 polymer ?
#
loop_
_entity_poly.entity_id
_entity_poly.type
_entity_poly.pdbx_seq_one_letter_code
_entity_poly.pdbx_strand_id
1 'polypeptide(L)'
;MLNPTRRHRVALGVVAAGSALALAACGGEDPEPTQPDTAAVEEVEDEPAEVDTSSFHQGPIPDEAPEIDPEADLPAEPDSAAPLGDRIAWEALERVSTFASVTDPDATSSCPEIAGEEGESVTCTVTFLDEEFEYSIDISSSGILINYDWDLPEGPLVREVVEDSLRVSAESELVLCDMDSDVERGETGGEAPFLCQSLDEETGDVTEWEISISQYGSFSFYRV
;
A
#
# COMPACT_ATOMS: atom_id res chain seq x y z
N MET A 1 -21.00 38.30 17.50
CA MET A 1 -22.46 38.19 17.25
C MET A 1 -22.83 36.71 17.35
N LEU A 2 -24.04 36.43 17.81
CA LEU A 2 -24.49 35.18 18.44
C LEU A 2 -24.53 33.92 17.54
N ASN A 3 -24.31 32.77 18.20
CA ASN A 3 -24.62 31.37 17.83
C ASN A 3 -26.07 31.21 17.27
N PRO A 4 -26.48 30.12 16.54
CA PRO A 4 -26.43 28.74 17.08
C PRO A 4 -26.39 27.51 16.11
N THR A 5 -25.77 26.43 16.61
CA THR A 5 -26.04 24.97 16.48
C THR A 5 -27.05 24.42 15.46
N ARG A 6 -26.66 23.32 14.78
CA ARG A 6 -27.58 22.21 14.44
C ARG A 6 -26.94 20.84 14.70
N ARG A 7 -27.50 20.13 15.69
CA ARG A 7 -27.34 18.69 15.96
C ARG A 7 -28.18 17.91 14.94
N HIS A 8 -27.69 16.79 14.42
CA HIS A 8 -28.53 15.80 13.72
C HIS A 8 -28.77 14.60 14.62
N ARG A 9 -30.05 14.25 14.72
CA ARG A 9 -30.61 13.25 15.62
C ARG A 9 -30.67 11.91 14.90
N VAL A 10 -30.26 10.88 15.64
CA VAL A 10 -30.51 9.45 15.41
C VAL A 10 -32.00 9.19 15.23
N ALA A 11 -32.36 8.41 14.21
CA ALA A 11 -33.68 7.85 14.03
C ALA A 11 -33.62 6.33 14.18
N LEU A 12 -34.09 5.84 15.34
CA LEU A 12 -34.40 4.44 15.62
C LEU A 12 -35.82 4.15 15.12
N GLY A 13 -35.97 3.17 14.23
CA GLY A 13 -37.26 2.64 13.79
C GLY A 13 -37.47 1.21 14.31
N VAL A 14 -38.44 1.04 15.20
CA VAL A 14 -38.97 -0.24 15.70
C VAL A 14 -40.34 -0.44 15.08
N VAL A 15 -40.65 -1.61 14.51
CA VAL A 15 -42.00 -2.23 14.62
C VAL A 15 -41.89 -3.76 14.51
N ALA A 16 -42.52 -4.44 15.47
CA ALA A 16 -42.70 -5.88 15.60
C ALA A 16 -44.08 -6.36 15.08
N ALA A 17 -44.19 -7.63 14.68
CA ALA A 17 -45.34 -8.54 14.80
C ALA A 17 -44.97 -9.81 14.00
N GLY A 18 -45.04 -11.06 14.48
CA GLY A 18 -45.92 -11.67 15.47
C GLY A 18 -46.87 -12.62 14.73
N SER A 19 -46.78 -13.94 14.96
CA SER A 19 -47.91 -14.90 15.00
C SER A 19 -47.40 -16.32 15.26
N ALA A 20 -47.69 -16.82 16.46
CA ALA A 20 -47.66 -18.24 16.80
C ALA A 20 -49.02 -18.85 16.44
N LEU A 21 -49.02 -20.04 15.85
CA LEU A 21 -50.19 -20.92 15.81
C LEU A 21 -49.78 -22.29 16.34
N ALA A 22 -50.21 -22.55 17.57
CA ALA A 22 -50.31 -23.90 18.13
C ALA A 22 -51.70 -24.45 17.79
N LEU A 23 -51.75 -25.68 17.28
CA LEU A 23 -52.95 -26.51 17.27
C LEU A 23 -52.57 -27.89 17.81
N ALA A 24 -53.24 -28.28 18.90
CA ALA A 24 -53.27 -29.62 19.44
C ALA A 24 -54.67 -30.20 19.24
N ALA A 25 -54.78 -31.45 18.77
CA ALA A 25 -55.85 -32.40 19.12
C ALA A 25 -55.55 -33.79 18.53
N CYS A 26 -55.69 -34.82 19.37
CA CYS A 26 -55.46 -36.25 19.12
C CYS A 26 -56.60 -36.95 18.36
N GLY A 27 -56.27 -38.08 17.70
CA GLY A 27 -57.03 -39.33 17.83
C GLY A 27 -57.42 -40.05 16.54
N GLY A 28 -56.87 -41.26 16.34
CA GLY A 28 -57.52 -42.31 15.54
C GLY A 28 -56.60 -43.07 14.57
N GLU A 29 -56.32 -44.32 14.92
CA GLU A 29 -55.86 -45.47 14.11
C GLU A 29 -54.98 -45.30 12.85
N ASP A 30 -53.81 -45.97 12.93
CA ASP A 30 -52.88 -46.35 11.86
C ASP A 30 -53.55 -47.17 10.74
N PRO A 31 -53.17 -46.92 9.47
CA PRO A 31 -52.44 -47.99 8.79
C PRO A 31 -51.19 -47.48 8.03
N GLU A 32 -50.08 -48.16 8.32
CA GLU A 32 -48.84 -48.44 7.56
C GLU A 32 -48.44 -47.56 6.36
N PRO A 33 -47.13 -47.24 6.26
CA PRO A 33 -46.62 -46.11 5.51
C PRO A 33 -46.51 -46.46 4.01
N THR A 34 -47.23 -45.73 3.17
CA THR A 34 -46.78 -45.58 1.78
C THR A 34 -45.77 -44.45 1.78
N GLN A 35 -44.49 -44.79 1.92
CA GLN A 35 -43.40 -43.87 1.62
C GLN A 35 -43.62 -43.35 0.19
N PRO A 36 -43.77 -42.04 -0.05
CA PRO A 36 -43.35 -41.53 -1.34
C PRO A 36 -41.86 -41.86 -1.43
N ASP A 37 -41.44 -42.52 -2.51
CA ASP A 37 -40.04 -42.65 -2.91
C ASP A 37 -39.42 -41.26 -2.77
N THR A 38 -38.79 -41.05 -1.63
CA THR A 38 -37.97 -39.88 -1.39
C THR A 38 -36.72 -40.28 -2.15
N ALA A 39 -36.67 -39.88 -3.42
CA ALA A 39 -35.43 -39.90 -4.17
C ALA A 39 -34.38 -39.38 -3.19
N ALA A 40 -33.43 -40.25 -2.84
CA ALA A 40 -32.25 -39.82 -2.13
C ALA A 40 -31.74 -38.64 -2.96
N VAL A 41 -31.89 -37.44 -2.41
CA VAL A 41 -31.11 -36.31 -2.85
C VAL A 41 -29.71 -36.79 -2.52
N GLU A 42 -29.00 -37.30 -3.52
CA GLU A 42 -27.57 -37.42 -3.41
C GLU A 42 -27.13 -36.01 -3.06
N GLU A 43 -26.74 -35.81 -1.81
CA GLU A 43 -25.97 -34.65 -1.42
C GLU A 43 -24.73 -34.76 -2.30
N VAL A 44 -24.74 -34.02 -3.41
CA VAL A 44 -23.53 -33.72 -4.14
C VAL A 44 -22.68 -33.02 -3.10
N GLU A 45 -21.72 -33.76 -2.54
CA GLU A 45 -20.61 -33.16 -1.81
C GLU A 45 -19.99 -32.19 -2.82
N ASP A 46 -20.36 -30.91 -2.70
CA ASP A 46 -19.69 -29.81 -3.37
C ASP A 46 -18.27 -29.85 -2.80
N GLU A 47 -17.39 -30.62 -3.45
CA GLU A 47 -15.96 -30.52 -3.20
C GLU A 47 -15.62 -29.04 -3.39
N PRO A 48 -14.99 -28.40 -2.38
CA PRO A 48 -14.67 -26.99 -2.48
C PRO A 48 -13.86 -26.80 -3.77
N ALA A 49 -14.37 -25.93 -4.65
CA ALA A 49 -13.66 -25.60 -5.88
C ALA A 49 -12.25 -25.12 -5.50
N GLU A 50 -11.23 -25.76 -6.05
CA GLU A 50 -9.84 -25.33 -5.85
C GLU A 50 -9.71 -23.89 -6.36
N VAL A 51 -9.27 -22.98 -5.50
CA VAL A 51 -8.99 -21.59 -5.85
C VAL A 51 -7.75 -21.55 -6.75
N ASP A 52 -7.86 -20.88 -7.91
CA ASP A 52 -6.73 -20.72 -8.83
C ASP A 52 -5.79 -19.61 -8.33
N THR A 53 -4.64 -20.00 -7.81
CA THR A 53 -3.60 -19.11 -7.28
C THR A 53 -2.47 -18.84 -8.29
N SER A 54 -2.54 -19.42 -9.49
CA SER A 54 -1.39 -19.52 -10.40
C SER A 54 -0.87 -18.19 -10.95
N SER A 55 -1.68 -17.13 -10.93
CA SER A 55 -1.30 -15.79 -11.33
C SER A 55 -0.71 -14.94 -10.20
N PHE A 56 -0.77 -15.40 -8.95
CA PHE A 56 -0.33 -14.64 -7.78
C PHE A 56 1.08 -15.04 -7.34
N HIS A 57 1.82 -14.06 -6.84
CA HIS A 57 3.09 -14.29 -6.15
C HIS A 57 2.82 -14.66 -4.70
N GLN A 58 3.13 -15.91 -4.35
CA GLN A 58 3.01 -16.43 -2.99
C GLN A 58 4.26 -16.11 -2.16
N GLY A 59 4.06 -15.56 -0.97
CA GLY A 59 5.11 -15.30 0.01
C GLY A 59 4.53 -15.16 1.42
N PRO A 60 5.33 -15.34 2.48
CA PRO A 60 4.86 -15.13 3.84
C PRO A 60 4.44 -13.67 4.04
N ILE A 61 3.46 -13.42 4.91
CA ILE A 61 3.14 -12.08 5.36
C ILE A 61 4.25 -11.61 6.32
N PRO A 62 4.98 -10.53 6.02
CA PRO A 62 5.95 -9.95 6.94
C PRO A 62 5.29 -9.53 8.27
N ASP A 63 6.07 -9.50 9.37
CA ASP A 63 5.57 -9.02 10.66
C ASP A 63 5.17 -7.52 10.61
N GLU A 64 5.86 -6.75 9.77
CA GLU A 64 5.68 -5.32 9.54
C GLU A 64 6.05 -4.98 8.10
N ALA A 65 5.53 -3.87 7.57
CA ALA A 65 5.83 -3.45 6.20
C ALA A 65 7.34 -3.16 6.07
N PRO A 66 7.96 -3.41 4.91
CA PRO A 66 9.36 -3.06 4.69
C PRO A 66 9.60 -1.57 4.91
N GLU A 67 10.58 -1.27 5.75
CA GLU A 67 11.07 0.07 6.05
C GLU A 67 12.59 -0.03 6.23
N ILE A 68 13.31 1.04 5.92
CA ILE A 68 14.75 1.14 6.21
C ILE A 68 14.97 1.95 7.48
N ASP A 69 16.07 1.66 8.17
CA ASP A 69 16.65 2.54 9.18
C ASP A 69 17.83 3.29 8.53
N PRO A 70 17.68 4.57 8.15
CA PRO A 70 18.74 5.33 7.48
C PRO A 70 20.06 5.37 8.25
N GLU A 71 20.02 5.33 9.60
CA GLU A 71 21.23 5.37 10.41
C GLU A 71 22.00 4.04 10.38
N ALA A 72 21.30 2.92 10.16
CA ALA A 72 21.87 1.58 10.18
C ALA A 72 22.14 1.01 8.78
N ASP A 73 21.28 1.32 7.81
CA ASP A 73 21.24 0.66 6.50
C ASP A 73 21.97 1.46 5.41
N LEU A 74 22.16 2.77 5.60
CA LEU A 74 22.85 3.63 4.63
C LEU A 74 24.33 3.86 4.99
N PRO A 75 25.17 4.24 4.02
CA PRO A 75 26.51 4.75 4.31
C PRO A 75 26.46 5.90 5.31
N ALA A 76 27.52 6.05 6.12
CA ALA A 76 27.56 7.11 7.13
C ALA A 76 27.36 8.52 6.51
N GLU A 77 26.49 9.31 7.15
CA GLU A 77 26.25 10.70 6.76
C GLU A 77 27.58 11.50 6.75
N PRO A 78 27.82 12.30 5.70
CA PRO A 78 28.94 13.23 5.67
C PRO A 78 28.84 14.26 6.80
N ASP A 79 29.96 14.52 7.48
CA ASP A 79 29.97 15.49 8.56
C ASP A 79 29.73 16.93 8.06
N SER A 80 29.35 17.84 8.96
CA SER A 80 29.05 19.24 8.64
C SER A 80 30.17 20.04 7.95
N ALA A 81 31.42 19.57 7.98
CA ALA A 81 32.55 20.19 7.29
C ALA A 81 32.80 19.62 5.89
N ALA A 82 32.08 18.56 5.48
CA ALA A 82 32.09 18.06 4.12
C ALA A 82 31.53 19.11 3.13
N PRO A 83 31.95 19.08 1.86
CA PRO A 83 31.37 19.91 0.80
C PRO A 83 29.84 19.84 0.79
N LEU A 84 29.19 20.98 0.52
CA LEU A 84 27.72 21.08 0.50
C LEU A 84 27.10 20.07 -0.49
N GLY A 85 27.72 19.91 -1.67
CA GLY A 85 27.30 18.92 -2.66
C GLY A 85 27.34 17.48 -2.15
N ASP A 86 28.34 17.11 -1.34
CA ASP A 86 28.46 15.75 -0.80
C ASP A 86 27.34 15.46 0.22
N ARG A 87 27.05 16.44 1.08
CA ARG A 87 25.96 16.36 2.07
C ARG A 87 24.60 16.25 1.37
N ILE A 88 24.39 17.06 0.35
CA ILE A 88 23.17 17.05 -0.46
C ILE A 88 23.01 15.73 -1.22
N ALA A 89 24.09 15.21 -1.82
CA ALA A 89 24.07 13.95 -2.53
C ALA A 89 23.71 12.78 -1.60
N TRP A 90 24.23 12.79 -0.36
CA TRP A 90 23.84 11.81 0.64
C TRP A 90 22.37 11.93 1.04
N GLU A 91 21.89 13.15 1.27
CA GLU A 91 20.47 13.43 1.57
C GLU A 91 19.52 13.01 0.44
N ALA A 92 19.96 13.08 -0.82
CA ALA A 92 19.21 12.56 -1.96
C ALA A 92 19.15 11.02 -1.93
N LEU A 93 20.29 10.34 -1.69
CA LEU A 93 20.34 8.88 -1.55
C LEU A 93 19.43 8.39 -0.41
N GLU A 94 19.43 9.06 0.74
CA GLU A 94 18.55 8.76 1.85
C GLU A 94 17.07 8.81 1.44
N ARG A 95 16.67 9.89 0.75
CA ARG A 95 15.29 10.06 0.26
C ARG A 95 14.90 8.98 -0.73
N VAL A 96 15.77 8.62 -1.67
CA VAL A 96 15.50 7.56 -2.67
C VAL A 96 15.30 6.22 -1.97
N SER A 97 16.21 5.89 -1.05
CA SER A 97 16.18 4.61 -0.34
C SER A 97 14.97 4.52 0.59
N THR A 98 14.58 5.64 1.21
CA THR A 98 13.38 5.74 2.04
C THR A 98 12.11 5.60 1.20
N PHE A 99 12.06 6.24 0.02
CA PHE A 99 10.95 6.07 -0.93
C PHE A 99 10.85 4.60 -1.36
N ALA A 100 12.00 3.98 -1.66
CA ALA A 100 12.08 2.58 -2.07
C ALA A 100 11.74 1.60 -0.94
N SER A 101 11.77 2.03 0.33
CA SER A 101 11.75 1.17 1.52
C SER A 101 12.76 0.01 1.48
N VAL A 102 13.86 0.21 0.76
CA VAL A 102 14.97 -0.75 0.65
C VAL A 102 16.25 0.00 0.33
N THR A 103 17.40 -0.60 0.63
CA THR A 103 18.71 -0.06 0.27
C THR A 103 19.29 -0.77 -0.93
N ASP A 104 19.98 0.00 -1.76
CA ASP A 104 20.81 -0.51 -2.85
C ASP A 104 22.29 -0.27 -2.50
N PRO A 105 23.08 -1.33 -2.27
CA PRO A 105 24.49 -1.19 -1.92
C PRO A 105 25.34 -0.63 -3.07
N ASP A 106 24.85 -0.72 -4.31
CA ASP A 106 25.49 -0.20 -5.51
C ASP A 106 24.97 1.20 -5.88
N ALA A 107 24.05 1.76 -5.09
CA ALA A 107 23.50 3.08 -5.34
C ALA A 107 24.58 4.15 -5.28
N THR A 108 24.46 5.12 -6.20
CA THR A 108 25.37 6.25 -6.26
C THR A 108 24.59 7.55 -6.36
N SER A 109 25.12 8.60 -5.76
CA SER A 109 24.56 9.94 -5.87
C SER A 109 25.62 10.94 -6.27
N SER A 110 25.23 11.89 -7.12
CA SER A 110 26.12 12.92 -7.64
C SER A 110 25.39 14.23 -7.77
N CYS A 111 26.01 15.30 -7.27
CA CYS A 111 25.56 16.67 -7.44
C CYS A 111 26.66 17.48 -8.12
N PRO A 112 26.31 18.49 -8.94
CA PRO A 112 27.29 19.45 -9.40
C PRO A 112 27.84 20.27 -8.23
N GLU A 113 28.88 21.08 -8.49
CA GLU A 113 29.38 22.01 -7.48
C GLU A 113 28.30 23.03 -7.12
N ILE A 114 28.00 23.16 -5.82
CA ILE A 114 26.95 24.02 -5.28
C ILE A 114 27.61 25.19 -4.56
N ALA A 115 27.35 26.41 -5.03
CA ALA A 115 27.92 27.61 -4.43
C ALA A 115 27.21 28.00 -3.12
N GLY A 116 25.94 27.61 -2.98
CA GLY A 116 25.09 27.94 -1.84
C GLY A 116 24.54 29.37 -1.93
N GLU A 117 24.37 29.89 -3.15
CA GLU A 117 23.92 31.25 -3.39
C GLU A 117 22.38 31.35 -3.42
N GLU A 118 21.83 32.48 -2.97
CA GLU A 118 20.39 32.71 -3.03
C GLU A 118 19.89 32.69 -4.49
N GLY A 119 18.85 31.91 -4.75
CA GLY A 119 18.26 31.75 -6.08
C GLY A 119 19.00 30.76 -6.97
N GLU A 120 19.98 30.03 -6.43
CA GLU A 120 20.60 28.88 -7.09
C GLU A 120 19.65 27.68 -7.05
N SER A 121 19.46 27.05 -8.22
CA SER A 121 18.72 25.78 -8.35
C SER A 121 19.68 24.72 -8.89
N VAL A 122 19.77 23.60 -8.22
CA VAL A 122 20.70 22.51 -8.55
C VAL A 122 19.94 21.22 -8.75
N THR A 123 20.27 20.49 -9.82
CA THR A 123 19.79 19.11 -10.03
C THR A 123 20.89 18.12 -9.67
N CYS A 124 20.57 17.21 -8.76
CA CYS A 124 21.36 16.04 -8.43
C CYS A 124 20.76 14.79 -9.08
N THR A 125 21.60 13.79 -9.31
CA THR A 125 21.18 12.50 -9.84
C THR A 125 21.52 11.41 -8.83
N VAL A 126 20.57 10.52 -8.59
CA VAL A 126 20.79 9.26 -7.86
C VAL A 126 20.55 8.11 -8.80
N THR A 127 21.53 7.22 -8.93
CA THR A 127 21.36 5.91 -9.57
C THR A 127 21.02 4.90 -8.47
N PHE A 128 19.87 4.25 -8.59
CA PHE A 128 19.35 3.27 -7.63
C PHE A 128 18.75 2.11 -8.40
N LEU A 129 19.22 0.88 -8.13
CA LEU A 129 18.84 -0.34 -8.84
C LEU A 129 18.95 -0.19 -10.37
N ASP A 130 20.07 0.38 -10.84
CA ASP A 130 20.37 0.71 -12.24
C ASP A 130 19.44 1.75 -12.91
N GLU A 131 18.55 2.40 -12.15
CA GLU A 131 17.67 3.47 -12.62
C GLU A 131 18.14 4.85 -12.15
N GLU A 132 18.05 5.86 -13.02
CA GLU A 132 18.43 7.24 -12.71
C GLU A 132 17.22 8.08 -12.29
N PHE A 133 17.32 8.70 -11.12
CA PHE A 133 16.33 9.60 -10.55
C PHE A 133 16.93 11.00 -10.38
N GLU A 134 16.21 12.03 -10.83
CA GLU A 134 16.63 13.43 -10.72
C GLU A 134 15.94 14.11 -9.54
N TYR A 135 16.71 14.88 -8.78
CA TYR A 135 16.28 15.62 -7.61
C TYR A 135 16.71 17.06 -7.79
N SER A 136 15.80 18.02 -7.63
CA SER A 136 16.15 19.43 -7.65
C SER A 136 16.10 20.06 -6.27
N ILE A 137 16.99 21.01 -6.05
CA ILE A 137 17.08 21.77 -4.81
C ILE A 137 17.10 23.24 -5.16
N ASP A 138 16.14 23.97 -4.63
CA ASP A 138 16.07 25.42 -4.72
C ASP A 138 16.62 26.03 -3.43
N ILE A 139 17.63 26.89 -3.58
CA ILE A 139 18.28 27.56 -2.46
C ILE A 139 17.64 28.93 -2.29
N SER A 140 16.79 29.07 -1.26
CA SER A 140 16.07 30.30 -0.98
C SER A 140 16.61 30.98 0.29
N SER A 141 16.63 32.32 0.32
CA SER A 141 17.08 33.09 1.49
C SER A 141 15.91 33.83 2.13
N SER A 142 15.71 33.61 3.42
CA SER A 142 14.78 34.41 4.25
C SER A 142 15.54 35.44 5.09
N GLY A 143 16.50 36.12 4.46
CA GLY A 143 17.28 37.23 5.04
C GLY A 143 18.41 36.82 5.97
N ILE A 144 18.16 35.95 6.96
CA ILE A 144 19.19 35.45 7.92
C ILE A 144 19.44 33.95 7.74
N LEU A 145 18.45 33.21 7.24
CA LEU A 145 18.52 31.76 7.05
C LEU A 145 18.46 31.43 5.56
N ILE A 146 19.34 30.52 5.14
CA ILE A 146 19.24 29.82 3.86
C ILE A 146 18.32 28.62 4.09
N ASN A 147 17.30 28.47 3.26
CA ASN A 147 16.47 27.28 3.18
C ASN A 147 16.83 26.51 1.91
N TYR A 148 16.70 25.19 2.00
CA TYR A 148 16.87 24.27 0.89
C TYR A 148 15.52 23.62 0.66
N ASP A 149 14.88 24.00 -0.43
CA ASP A 149 13.59 23.48 -0.84
C ASP A 149 13.85 22.31 -1.79
N TRP A 150 13.49 21.11 -1.36
CA TRP A 150 13.73 19.88 -2.12
C TRP A 150 12.52 19.55 -2.97
N ASP A 151 12.76 19.31 -4.25
CA ASP A 151 11.78 18.81 -5.20
C ASP A 151 12.20 17.42 -5.65
N LEU A 152 11.38 16.46 -5.24
CA LEU A 152 11.47 15.06 -5.62
C LEU A 152 10.19 14.72 -6.39
N PRO A 153 10.19 14.80 -7.72
CA PRO A 153 8.97 14.60 -8.48
C PRO A 153 8.54 13.13 -8.49
N GLU A 154 9.50 12.19 -8.49
CA GLU A 154 9.25 10.75 -8.59
C GLU A 154 10.30 9.92 -7.85
N GLY A 155 9.92 8.73 -7.38
CA GLY A 155 10.85 7.79 -6.76
C GLY A 155 10.62 6.33 -7.17
N PRO A 156 11.51 5.42 -6.79
CA PRO A 156 11.44 4.00 -7.14
C PRO A 156 10.34 3.26 -6.37
N LEU A 157 9.46 2.56 -7.07
CA LEU A 157 8.58 1.55 -6.52
C LEU A 157 9.16 0.17 -6.84
N VAL A 158 9.71 -0.50 -5.83
CA VAL A 158 10.33 -1.83 -6.00
C VAL A 158 9.28 -2.91 -5.80
N ARG A 159 9.13 -3.83 -6.77
CA ARG A 159 8.05 -4.85 -6.79
C ARG A 159 7.99 -5.64 -5.49
N GLU A 160 9.13 -6.16 -5.04
CA GLU A 160 9.22 -6.95 -3.81
C GLU A 160 8.69 -6.17 -2.60
N VAL A 161 9.13 -4.92 -2.44
CA VAL A 161 8.71 -4.03 -1.35
C VAL A 161 7.22 -3.73 -1.42
N VAL A 162 6.70 -3.40 -2.61
CA VAL A 162 5.28 -3.07 -2.80
C VAL A 162 4.42 -4.28 -2.50
N GLU A 163 4.78 -5.45 -3.01
CA GLU A 163 4.06 -6.69 -2.76
C GLU A 163 4.11 -7.08 -1.28
N ASP A 164 5.27 -7.00 -0.62
CA ASP A 164 5.38 -7.28 0.82
C ASP A 164 4.57 -6.31 1.67
N SER A 165 4.58 -5.02 1.31
CA SER A 165 3.72 -4.01 1.95
C SER A 165 2.24 -4.34 1.77
N LEU A 166 1.85 -4.84 0.59
CA LEU A 166 0.48 -5.28 0.32
C LEU A 166 0.13 -6.54 1.11
N ARG A 167 1.04 -7.52 1.25
CA ARG A 167 0.81 -8.72 2.08
C ARG A 167 0.45 -8.34 3.51
N VAL A 168 1.16 -7.37 4.09
CA VAL A 168 0.84 -6.82 5.41
C VAL A 168 -0.50 -6.10 5.41
N SER A 169 -0.76 -5.21 4.44
CA SER A 169 -1.98 -4.40 4.41
C SER A 169 -3.26 -5.20 4.12
N ALA A 170 -3.16 -6.25 3.32
CA ALA A 170 -4.27 -7.09 2.90
C ALA A 170 -4.42 -8.36 3.75
N GLU A 171 -3.44 -8.65 4.62
CA GLU A 171 -3.34 -9.89 5.39
C GLU A 171 -3.44 -11.15 4.50
N SER A 172 -2.76 -11.11 3.34
CA SER A 172 -2.77 -12.19 2.34
C SER A 172 -1.36 -12.57 1.91
N GLU A 173 -1.09 -13.87 1.79
CA GLU A 173 0.18 -14.40 1.26
C GLU A 173 0.25 -14.32 -0.28
N LEU A 174 -0.88 -14.11 -0.96
CA LEU A 174 -1.04 -14.18 -2.41
C LEU A 174 -1.36 -12.78 -2.96
N VAL A 175 -0.36 -12.15 -3.57
CA VAL A 175 -0.49 -10.81 -4.15
C VAL A 175 0.06 -10.76 -5.57
N LEU A 176 -0.36 -9.78 -6.35
CA LEU A 176 0.12 -9.52 -7.69
C LEU A 176 0.10 -8.02 -7.94
N CYS A 177 1.22 -7.41 -8.30
CA CYS A 177 1.27 -6.04 -8.81
C CYS A 177 1.63 -6.05 -10.30
N ASP A 178 0.80 -5.42 -11.14
CA ASP A 178 0.95 -5.40 -12.61
C ASP A 178 2.04 -4.39 -13.05
N MET A 179 3.25 -4.60 -12.55
CA MET A 179 4.43 -3.81 -12.88
C MET A 179 5.10 -4.39 -14.14
N ASP A 180 5.58 -3.54 -15.05
CA ASP A 180 6.30 -4.00 -16.25
C ASP A 180 7.72 -4.50 -15.92
N SER A 181 8.30 -4.00 -14.83
CA SER A 181 9.66 -4.30 -14.36
C SER A 181 9.73 -4.47 -12.84
N ASP A 182 10.90 -4.82 -12.31
CA ASP A 182 11.10 -4.94 -10.85
C ASP A 182 11.13 -3.57 -10.15
N VAL A 183 11.34 -2.47 -10.90
CA VAL A 183 11.38 -1.11 -10.38
C VAL A 183 10.61 -0.19 -11.31
N GLU A 184 9.49 0.36 -10.82
CA GLU A 184 8.71 1.36 -11.55
C GLU A 184 8.92 2.76 -10.96
N ARG A 185 8.59 3.81 -11.72
CA ARG A 185 8.64 5.19 -11.24
C ARG A 185 7.28 5.61 -10.68
N GLY A 186 7.27 6.07 -9.43
CA GLY A 186 6.08 6.59 -8.76
C GLY A 186 6.13 8.10 -8.60
N GLU A 187 5.16 8.83 -9.16
CA GLU A 187 5.05 10.28 -9.01
C GLU A 187 4.59 10.64 -7.58
N THR A 188 5.34 11.52 -6.91
CA THR A 188 4.97 12.02 -5.59
C THR A 188 3.64 12.77 -5.62
N GLY A 189 2.80 12.52 -4.62
CA GLY A 189 1.46 13.12 -4.56
C GLY A 189 0.47 12.58 -5.59
N GLY A 190 0.83 11.53 -6.33
CA GLY A 190 0.02 10.88 -7.35
C GLY A 190 -0.46 9.48 -6.98
N GLU A 191 -0.79 8.71 -8.01
CA GLU A 191 -1.12 7.29 -7.96
C GLU A 191 -0.01 6.51 -8.66
N ALA A 192 0.26 5.28 -8.23
CA ALA A 192 1.20 4.41 -8.93
C ALA A 192 0.71 4.09 -10.35
N PRO A 193 1.60 3.86 -11.33
CA PRO A 193 1.21 3.61 -12.71
C PRO A 193 0.64 2.19 -12.96
N PHE A 194 0.40 1.41 -11.90
CA PHE A 194 -0.07 0.03 -11.94
C PHE A 194 -1.07 -0.24 -10.82
N LEU A 195 -1.82 -1.34 -10.96
CA LEU A 195 -2.72 -1.85 -9.92
C LEU A 195 -2.12 -3.08 -9.26
N CYS A 196 -2.53 -3.32 -8.02
CA CYS A 196 -2.22 -4.56 -7.33
C CYS A 196 -3.48 -5.33 -6.96
N GLN A 197 -3.33 -6.61 -6.71
CA GLN A 197 -4.40 -7.52 -6.33
C GLN A 197 -3.93 -8.39 -5.17
N SER A 198 -4.87 -8.75 -4.30
CA SER A 198 -4.68 -9.77 -3.27
C SER A 198 -5.76 -10.84 -3.40
N LEU A 199 -5.41 -12.09 -3.11
CA LEU A 199 -6.34 -13.22 -3.14
C LEU A 199 -6.58 -13.75 -1.73
N ASP A 200 -7.84 -13.90 -1.35
CA ASP A 200 -8.24 -14.69 -0.18
C ASP A 200 -8.33 -16.17 -0.59
N GLU A 201 -7.42 -17.01 -0.09
CA GLU A 201 -7.38 -18.43 -0.44
C GLU A 201 -8.58 -19.21 0.13
N GLU A 202 -9.21 -18.74 1.21
CA GLU A 202 -10.36 -19.42 1.82
C GLU A 202 -11.64 -19.21 1.00
N THR A 203 -11.83 -18.02 0.44
CA THR A 203 -13.04 -17.66 -0.32
C THR A 203 -12.86 -17.65 -1.83
N GLY A 204 -11.62 -17.51 -2.30
CA GLY A 204 -11.30 -17.25 -3.71
C GLY A 204 -11.59 -15.81 -4.15
N ASP A 205 -11.86 -14.90 -3.23
CA ASP A 205 -12.14 -13.50 -3.56
C ASP A 205 -10.85 -12.75 -3.91
N VAL A 206 -10.86 -12.12 -5.09
CA VAL A 206 -9.80 -11.20 -5.51
C VAL A 206 -10.21 -9.77 -5.14
N THR A 207 -9.34 -9.08 -4.41
CA THR A 207 -9.47 -7.65 -4.12
C THR A 207 -8.45 -6.88 -4.94
N GLU A 208 -8.90 -5.84 -5.63
CA GLU A 208 -8.03 -4.92 -6.38
C GLU A 208 -7.70 -3.69 -5.52
N TRP A 209 -6.47 -3.17 -5.71
CA TRP A 209 -5.88 -2.12 -4.92
C TRP A 209 -5.21 -1.08 -5.81
N GLU A 210 -5.55 0.17 -5.57
CA GLU A 210 -4.82 1.34 -6.07
C GLU A 210 -3.80 1.78 -5.02
N ILE A 211 -2.65 2.28 -5.47
CA ILE A 211 -1.59 2.80 -4.60
C ILE A 211 -1.57 4.31 -4.74
N SER A 212 -1.79 5.02 -3.63
CA SER A 212 -1.56 6.47 -3.57
C SER A 212 -0.19 6.75 -2.96
N ILE A 213 0.56 7.66 -3.58
CA ILE A 213 1.89 8.07 -3.18
C ILE A 213 1.81 9.47 -2.58
N SER A 214 2.32 9.64 -1.36
CA SER A 214 2.33 10.94 -0.70
C SER A 214 3.33 11.89 -1.36
N GLN A 215 3.25 13.17 -1.00
CA GLN A 215 4.25 14.18 -1.41
C GLN A 215 5.65 13.91 -0.86
N TYR A 216 5.78 12.95 0.06
CA TYR A 216 7.06 12.57 0.69
C TYR A 216 7.48 11.13 0.31
N GLY A 217 6.82 10.52 -0.67
CA GLY A 217 7.20 9.20 -1.20
C GLY A 217 6.64 7.98 -0.48
N SER A 218 6.08 8.14 0.72
CA SER A 218 5.36 7.04 1.39
C SER A 218 4.10 6.67 0.60
N PHE A 219 3.80 5.39 0.43
CA PHE A 219 2.60 4.96 -0.28
C PHE A 219 1.57 4.22 0.60
N SER A 220 0.34 4.10 0.12
CA SER A 220 -0.76 3.43 0.82
C SER A 220 -1.73 2.78 -0.16
N PHE A 221 -2.35 1.67 0.24
CA PHE A 221 -3.28 0.91 -0.60
C PHE A 221 -4.74 1.28 -0.34
N TYR A 222 -5.52 1.40 -1.41
CA TYR A 222 -6.95 1.67 -1.38
C TYR A 222 -7.70 0.64 -2.24
N ARG A 223 -8.73 0.00 -1.66
CA ARG A 223 -9.57 -0.95 -2.39
C ARG A 223 -10.41 -0.23 -3.44
N VAL A 224 -10.50 -0.80 -4.64
CA VAL A 224 -11.30 -0.27 -5.77
C VAL A 224 -12.45 -1.19 -6.19
#